data_AF-A0A9P6PD21-F1
#
_entry.id   AF-A0A9P6PD21-F1
#
_cell.length_a   1.000
_cell.length_b   1.000
_cell.length_c   1.000
_cell.angle_alpha   90.00
_cell.angle_beta   90.00
_cell.angle_gamma   90.00
#
_symmetry.space_group_name_H-M   'P 1'
#
loop_
_entity.id
_entity.type
_entity.pdbx_description
1 polymer ?
#
loop_
_entity_poly.entity_id
_entity_poly.type
_entity_poly.pdbx_seq_one_letter_code
_entity_poly.pdbx_strand_id
1 'polypeptide(L)'
;MAPNRHGILLRMSVLQMYCFTCSRLLGELRGDPSEAYHVNQLLEILTQGSELGRQAMRRKNQCMRERLLYAEEADTAAVLKTRYYLVDRMWICSWFLRLCDGKIGVGPIMNEPLEAEDGKINPNARPRGTFCGGFSIVTPHLWHYLVETYGLAGKEFTSGTYWL
;
A
#
# COMPACT_ATOMS: atom_id res chain seq x y z
N MET A 1 -15.82 -22.37 -25.07
CA MET A 1 -14.46 -21.86 -25.36
C MET A 1 -13.63 -23.03 -25.85
N ALA A 2 -12.83 -22.86 -26.91
CA ALA A 2 -11.95 -23.93 -27.40
C ALA A 2 -10.92 -24.32 -26.30
N PRO A 3 -10.61 -25.61 -26.10
CA PRO A 3 -9.54 -26.01 -25.20
C PRO A 3 -8.23 -25.34 -25.64
N ASN A 4 -7.45 -24.85 -24.67
CA ASN A 4 -6.15 -24.15 -24.85
C ASN A 4 -6.17 -22.69 -25.33
N ARG A 5 -7.32 -21.98 -25.34
CA ARG A 5 -7.31 -20.52 -25.54
C ARG A 5 -7.36 -19.79 -24.21
N HIS A 6 -6.33 -19.00 -23.93
CA HIS A 6 -6.30 -18.08 -22.78
C HIS A 6 -6.89 -16.74 -23.19
N GLY A 7 -8.01 -16.35 -22.57
CA GLY A 7 -8.54 -14.99 -22.68
C GLY A 7 -7.79 -14.07 -21.72
N ILE A 8 -7.14 -13.03 -22.23
CA ILE A 8 -6.43 -12.04 -21.41
C ILE A 8 -7.15 -10.69 -21.50
N LEU A 9 -7.52 -10.12 -20.36
CA LEU A 9 -7.98 -8.75 -20.23
C LEU A 9 -6.82 -7.86 -19.78
N LEU A 10 -6.53 -6.81 -20.53
CA LEU A 10 -5.58 -5.77 -20.14
C LEU A 10 -6.32 -4.49 -19.76
N ARG A 11 -6.18 -4.06 -18.50
CA ARG A 11 -6.70 -2.78 -18.02
C ARG A 11 -5.62 -1.71 -18.18
N MET A 12 -5.66 -0.98 -19.29
CA MET A 12 -4.64 0.02 -19.66
C MET A 12 -4.47 1.15 -18.63
N SER A 13 -5.53 1.53 -17.91
CA SER A 13 -5.48 2.64 -16.93
C SER A 13 -4.65 2.33 -15.68
N VAL A 14 -4.56 1.05 -15.30
CA VAL A 14 -3.85 0.58 -14.09
C VAL A 14 -2.79 -0.48 -14.41
N LEU A 15 -2.60 -0.79 -15.69
CA LEU A 15 -1.63 -1.76 -16.22
C LEU A 15 -1.70 -3.12 -15.49
N GLN A 16 -2.93 -3.62 -15.34
CA GLN A 16 -3.23 -4.94 -14.78
C GLN A 16 -3.67 -5.90 -15.88
N MET A 17 -3.19 -7.14 -15.80
CA MET A 17 -3.55 -8.22 -16.72
C MET A 17 -4.32 -9.30 -15.96
N TYR A 18 -5.47 -9.72 -16.49
CA TYR A 18 -6.28 -10.80 -15.92
C TYR A 18 -6.45 -11.92 -16.95
N CYS A 19 -6.22 -13.16 -16.52
CA CYS A 19 -6.47 -14.33 -17.35
C CYS A 19 -7.80 -14.96 -16.97
N PHE A 20 -8.76 -14.97 -17.90
CA PHE A 20 -10.08 -15.59 -17.71
C PHE A 20 -9.98 -17.11 -17.51
N THR A 21 -9.05 -17.76 -18.20
CA THR A 21 -8.85 -19.21 -18.09
C THR A 21 -8.24 -19.60 -16.75
N CYS A 22 -7.28 -18.83 -16.23
CA CYS A 22 -6.68 -19.06 -14.92
C CYS A 22 -7.49 -18.45 -13.77
N SER A 23 -8.52 -17.65 -14.09
CA SER A 23 -9.33 -16.88 -13.14
C SER A 23 -8.52 -16.02 -12.15
N ARG A 24 -7.41 -15.42 -12.59
CA ARG A 24 -6.52 -14.62 -11.73
C ARG A 24 -5.83 -13.46 -12.44
N LEU A 25 -5.35 -12.52 -11.65
CA LEU A 25 -4.40 -11.51 -12.11
C LEU A 25 -3.03 -12.15 -12.41
N LEU A 26 -2.38 -11.66 -13.46
CA LEU A 26 -1.05 -12.07 -13.89
C LEU A 26 -0.02 -11.05 -13.41
N GLY A 27 1.15 -11.54 -12.99
CA GLY A 27 2.29 -10.71 -12.62
C GLY A 27 2.08 -9.86 -11.35
N GLU A 28 1.27 -10.36 -10.43
CA GLU A 28 1.04 -9.79 -9.10
C GLU A 28 2.02 -10.33 -8.06
N LEU A 29 2.18 -9.62 -6.93
CA LEU A 29 3.12 -9.97 -5.84
C LEU A 29 2.90 -11.37 -5.21
N ARG A 30 1.73 -11.98 -5.41
CA ARG A 30 1.42 -13.33 -4.91
C ARG A 30 1.61 -14.44 -5.96
N GLY A 31 2.02 -14.07 -7.17
CA GLY A 31 2.27 -15.00 -8.28
C GLY A 31 3.73 -15.43 -8.37
N ASP A 32 4.06 -16.16 -9.44
CA ASP A 32 5.43 -16.54 -9.78
C ASP A 32 6.26 -15.27 -10.13
N PRO A 33 7.42 -15.04 -9.49
CA PRO A 33 8.31 -13.92 -9.83
C PRO A 33 8.70 -13.88 -11.30
N SER A 34 8.85 -15.02 -11.96
CA SER A 34 9.14 -15.11 -13.40
C SER A 34 7.97 -14.59 -14.24
N GLU A 35 6.74 -14.93 -13.85
CA GLU A 35 5.55 -14.37 -14.51
C GLU A 35 5.47 -12.86 -14.32
N ALA A 36 5.72 -12.37 -13.11
CA ALA A 36 5.74 -10.94 -12.82
C ALA A 36 6.76 -10.19 -13.69
N TYR A 37 7.96 -10.77 -13.85
CA TYR A 37 8.98 -10.22 -14.74
C TYR A 37 8.52 -10.11 -16.19
N HIS A 38 7.99 -11.20 -16.76
CA HIS A 38 7.54 -11.21 -18.17
C HIS A 38 6.33 -10.33 -18.42
N VAL A 39 5.36 -10.31 -17.49
CA VAL A 39 4.21 -9.39 -17.55
C VAL A 39 4.68 -7.94 -17.49
N ASN A 40 5.64 -7.62 -16.63
CA ASN A 40 6.16 -6.26 -16.53
C ASN A 40 6.88 -5.83 -17.81
N GLN A 41 7.73 -6.68 -18.40
CA GLN A 41 8.38 -6.41 -19.68
C GLN A 41 7.38 -6.14 -20.81
N LEU A 42 6.31 -6.94 -20.88
CA LEU A 42 5.26 -6.74 -21.89
C LEU A 42 4.59 -5.38 -21.71
N LEU A 43 4.26 -5.01 -20.47
CA LEU A 43 3.62 -3.72 -20.18
C LEU A 43 4.55 -2.54 -20.50
N GLU A 44 5.86 -2.65 -20.25
CA GLU A 44 6.86 -1.65 -20.64
C GLU A 44 6.89 -1.44 -22.16
N ILE A 45 6.92 -2.53 -22.94
CA ILE A 45 6.90 -2.48 -24.40
C ILE A 45 5.62 -1.82 -24.92
N LEU A 46 4.46 -2.12 -24.31
CA LEU A 46 3.17 -1.55 -24.70
C LEU A 46 3.01 -0.07 -24.34
N THR A 47 3.80 0.43 -23.39
CA THR A 47 3.63 1.78 -22.83
C THR A 47 4.74 2.76 -23.21
N GLN A 48 5.89 2.26 -23.70
CA GLN A 48 7.06 3.08 -24.05
C GLN A 48 6.79 4.16 -25.12
N GLY A 49 5.81 3.94 -25.99
CA GLY A 49 5.49 4.81 -27.13
C GLY A 49 4.75 6.10 -26.78
N SER A 50 4.37 6.32 -25.51
CA SER A 50 3.66 7.54 -25.09
C SER A 50 4.04 7.98 -23.69
N GLU A 51 4.01 9.29 -23.42
CA GLU A 51 4.25 9.81 -22.07
C GLU A 51 3.18 9.35 -21.07
N LEU A 52 1.92 9.24 -21.52
CA LEU A 52 0.83 8.69 -20.72
C LEU A 52 1.11 7.24 -20.29
N GLY A 53 1.63 6.43 -21.22
CA GLY A 53 2.04 5.06 -20.93
C GLY A 53 3.19 5.00 -19.94
N ARG A 54 4.24 5.81 -20.15
CA ARG A 54 5.37 5.90 -19.21
C ARG A 54 4.93 6.33 -17.82
N GLN A 55 4.01 7.30 -17.72
CA GLN A 55 3.45 7.72 -16.44
C GLN A 55 2.65 6.59 -15.77
N ALA A 56 1.84 5.84 -16.53
CA ALA A 56 1.11 4.69 -16.02
C ALA A 56 2.06 3.59 -15.47
N MET A 57 3.18 3.33 -16.16
CA MET A 57 4.22 2.42 -15.65
C MET A 57 4.86 2.91 -14.36
N ARG A 58 5.19 4.21 -14.25
CA ARG A 58 5.72 4.78 -12.99
C ARG A 58 4.74 4.58 -11.84
N ARG A 59 3.43 4.78 -12.08
CA ARG A 59 2.38 4.56 -11.06
C ARG A 59 2.25 3.10 -10.66
N LYS A 60 2.28 2.17 -11.62
CA LYS A 60 2.28 0.73 -11.37
C LYS A 60 3.47 0.35 -10.48
N ASN A 61 4.68 0.79 -10.86
CA ASN A 61 5.91 0.49 -10.14
C ASN A 61 5.88 1.07 -8.71
N GLN A 62 5.34 2.28 -8.54
CA GLN A 62 5.11 2.86 -7.22
C GLN A 62 4.15 1.99 -6.39
N CYS A 63 3.02 1.56 -6.94
CA CYS A 63 2.06 0.71 -6.23
C CYS A 63 2.69 -0.61 -5.77
N MET A 64 3.51 -1.23 -6.63
CA MET A 64 4.21 -2.49 -6.31
C MET A 64 5.24 -2.29 -5.19
N ARG A 65 6.06 -1.24 -5.28
CA ARG A 65 7.04 -0.88 -4.25
C ARG A 65 6.37 -0.61 -2.91
N GLU A 66 5.30 0.18 -2.90
CA GLU A 66 4.58 0.53 -1.67
C GLU A 66 3.90 -0.68 -1.02
N ARG A 67 3.42 -1.64 -1.81
CA ARG A 67 2.88 -2.90 -1.28
C ARG A 67 3.95 -3.76 -0.61
N LEU A 68 5.15 -3.80 -1.18
CA LEU A 68 6.30 -4.49 -0.55
C LEU A 68 6.67 -3.81 0.77
N LEU A 69 6.79 -2.47 0.77
CA LEU A 69 7.05 -1.70 1.98
C LEU A 69 6.01 -1.99 3.07
N TYR A 70 4.70 -1.99 2.75
CA TYR A 70 3.68 -2.35 3.72
C TYR A 70 3.86 -3.77 4.29
N ALA A 71 4.11 -4.75 3.42
CA ALA A 71 4.24 -6.14 3.83
C ALA A 71 5.46 -6.39 4.74
N GLU A 72 6.54 -5.65 4.53
CA GLU A 72 7.80 -5.79 5.27
C GLU A 72 7.78 -4.95 6.56
N GLU A 73 7.17 -3.77 6.52
CA GLU A 73 7.40 -2.72 7.51
C GLU A 73 6.17 -2.29 8.33
N ALA A 74 4.99 -2.88 8.08
CA ALA A 74 3.78 -2.62 8.86
C ALA A 74 3.28 -3.87 9.59
N ASP A 75 2.89 -3.71 10.85
CA ASP A 75 2.22 -4.72 11.68
C ASP A 75 2.94 -6.09 11.79
N THR A 76 4.24 -6.17 11.46
CA THR A 76 5.06 -7.37 11.64
C THR A 76 5.69 -7.40 13.03
N ALA A 77 5.93 -8.61 13.56
CA ALA A 77 6.54 -8.77 14.89
C ALA A 77 7.95 -8.14 14.98
N ALA A 78 8.64 -7.98 13.84
CA ALA A 78 9.94 -7.33 13.78
C ALA A 78 9.85 -5.82 14.07
N VAL A 79 8.74 -5.15 13.71
CA VAL A 79 8.50 -3.72 13.96
C VAL A 79 8.52 -3.40 15.46
N LEU A 80 8.00 -4.31 16.30
CA LEU A 80 7.96 -4.12 17.75
C LEU A 80 9.34 -4.14 18.41
N LYS A 81 10.39 -4.60 17.71
CA LYS A 81 11.76 -4.68 18.24
C LYS A 81 12.54 -3.38 18.08
N THR A 82 11.97 -2.39 17.39
CA THR A 82 12.60 -1.09 17.10
C THR A 82 11.67 0.03 17.52
N ARG A 83 12.13 1.29 17.37
CA ARG A 83 11.23 2.45 17.45
C ARG A 83 10.17 2.32 16.37
N TYR A 84 8.91 2.46 16.73
CA TYR A 84 7.79 2.38 15.78
C TYR A 84 6.91 3.63 15.86
N TYR A 85 6.12 3.83 14.81
CA TYR A 85 5.16 4.90 14.67
C TYR A 85 3.76 4.34 14.55
N LEU A 86 2.77 5.12 15.01
CA LEU A 86 1.38 4.75 14.90
C LEU A 86 0.74 5.47 13.72
N VAL A 87 -0.01 4.70 12.96
CA VAL A 87 -0.79 5.19 11.81
C VAL A 87 -2.23 4.80 12.05
N ASP A 88 -3.16 5.74 11.80
CA ASP A 88 -4.59 5.43 11.80
C ASP A 88 -4.88 4.24 10.89
N ARG A 89 -5.61 3.27 11.44
CA ARG A 89 -5.82 1.98 10.78
C ARG A 89 -6.72 2.11 9.56
N MET A 90 -7.72 3.00 9.60
CA MET A 90 -8.60 3.19 8.46
C MET A 90 -7.82 3.77 7.28
N TRP A 91 -6.93 4.72 7.56
CA TRP A 91 -6.05 5.31 6.56
C TRP A 91 -5.12 4.26 5.95
N ILE A 92 -4.34 3.53 6.75
CA ILE A 92 -3.34 2.59 6.22
C ILE A 92 -3.97 1.41 5.48
N CYS A 93 -5.14 0.91 5.93
CA CYS A 93 -5.88 -0.13 5.23
C CYS A 93 -6.45 0.39 3.91
N SER A 94 -7.03 1.59 3.89
CA SER A 94 -7.53 2.23 2.67
C SER A 94 -6.40 2.46 1.66
N TRP A 95 -5.26 2.95 2.14
CA TRP A 95 -4.04 3.11 1.35
C TRP A 95 -3.61 1.77 0.73
N PHE A 96 -3.42 0.72 1.54
CA PHE A 96 -3.01 -0.59 1.05
C PHE A 96 -3.99 -1.20 0.03
N LEU A 97 -5.30 -1.08 0.28
CA LEU A 97 -6.34 -1.57 -0.64
C LEU A 97 -6.30 -0.84 -1.99
N ARG A 98 -6.08 0.49 -1.98
CA ARG A 98 -5.87 1.25 -3.22
C ARG A 98 -4.68 0.75 -4.01
N LEU A 99 -3.56 0.44 -3.36
CA LEU A 99 -2.39 -0.09 -4.05
C LEU A 99 -2.69 -1.44 -4.72
N CYS A 100 -3.52 -2.27 -4.08
CA CYS A 100 -3.98 -3.54 -4.65
C CYS A 100 -4.89 -3.33 -5.88
N ASP A 101 -5.63 -2.22 -5.93
CA ASP A 101 -6.40 -1.77 -7.10
C ASP A 101 -5.53 -1.08 -8.18
N GLY A 102 -4.21 -1.00 -7.99
CA GLY A 102 -3.29 -0.28 -8.89
C GLY A 102 -3.43 1.24 -8.82
N LYS A 103 -3.92 1.76 -7.70
CA LYS A 103 -4.11 3.19 -7.44
C LYS A 103 -3.21 3.64 -6.29
N ILE A 104 -2.54 4.78 -6.48
CA ILE A 104 -1.73 5.40 -5.43
C ILE A 104 -2.66 5.95 -4.33
N GLY A 105 -2.15 6.03 -3.10
CA GLY A 105 -2.80 6.74 -2.00
C GLY A 105 -3.16 8.19 -2.35
N VAL A 106 -4.10 8.78 -1.62
CA VAL A 106 -4.44 10.19 -1.75
C VAL A 106 -4.66 10.79 -0.37
N GLY A 107 -4.20 12.03 -0.20
CA GLY A 107 -4.36 12.80 1.02
C GLY A 107 -3.42 12.37 2.16
N PRO A 108 -3.34 13.20 3.21
CA PRO A 108 -2.44 12.98 4.33
C PRO A 108 -2.89 11.82 5.20
N ILE A 109 -1.94 11.28 5.97
CA ILE A 109 -2.22 10.36 7.08
C ILE A 109 -3.16 11.07 8.06
N MET A 110 -4.31 10.47 8.37
CA MET A 110 -5.33 11.06 9.25
C MET A 110 -5.19 10.51 10.66
N ASN A 111 -4.26 11.04 11.45
CA ASN A 111 -4.00 10.58 12.83
C ASN A 111 -4.89 11.26 13.89
N GLU A 112 -5.70 12.25 13.53
CA GLU A 112 -6.67 12.91 14.43
C GLU A 112 -7.55 11.91 15.23
N PRO A 113 -8.05 10.80 14.66
CA PRO A 113 -8.82 9.80 15.41
C PRO A 113 -8.04 9.11 16.55
N LEU A 114 -6.71 9.17 16.52
CA LEU A 114 -5.84 8.61 17.56
C LEU A 114 -5.57 9.62 18.68
N GLU A 115 -5.94 10.89 18.51
CA GLU A 115 -5.66 11.97 19.45
C GLU A 115 -6.78 12.10 20.49
N ALA A 116 -6.41 12.30 21.76
CA ALA A 116 -7.30 12.72 22.83
C ALA A 116 -7.42 14.26 22.88
N GLU A 117 -8.36 14.79 23.66
CA GLU A 117 -8.55 16.25 23.80
C GLU A 117 -7.30 16.98 24.32
N ASP A 118 -6.48 16.32 25.13
CA ASP A 118 -5.21 16.85 25.66
C ASP A 118 -4.06 16.77 24.63
N GLY A 119 -4.35 16.25 23.44
CA GLY A 119 -3.40 16.10 22.36
C GLY A 119 -2.42 14.95 22.52
N LYS A 120 -2.63 14.05 23.49
CA LYS A 120 -1.92 12.79 23.64
C LYS A 120 -2.63 11.68 22.85
N ILE A 121 -2.06 10.48 22.89
CA ILE A 121 -2.74 9.30 22.35
C ILE A 121 -4.01 9.00 23.14
N ASN A 122 -5.10 8.72 22.42
CA ASN A 122 -6.35 8.30 23.00
C ASN A 122 -6.14 6.99 23.80
N PRO A 123 -6.45 6.95 25.11
CA PRO A 123 -6.24 5.76 25.93
C PRO A 123 -7.14 4.58 25.51
N ASN A 124 -8.19 4.85 24.72
CA ASN A 124 -9.04 3.84 24.12
C ASN A 124 -8.54 3.35 22.76
N ALA A 125 -7.43 3.90 22.25
CA ALA A 125 -6.84 3.43 21.01
C ALA A 125 -6.38 1.97 21.16
N ARG A 126 -6.60 1.16 20.14
CA ARG A 126 -6.29 -0.28 20.18
C ARG A 126 -5.57 -0.73 18.91
N PRO A 127 -4.59 -1.64 19.04
CA PRO A 127 -4.03 -2.32 17.88
C PRO A 127 -5.16 -3.12 17.22
N ARG A 128 -5.30 -2.96 15.91
CA ARG A 128 -6.27 -3.71 15.09
C ARG A 128 -7.76 -3.46 15.36
N GLY A 129 -8.13 -2.30 15.92
CA GLY A 129 -9.53 -1.91 16.11
C GLY A 129 -10.30 -1.82 14.77
N THR A 130 -11.52 -2.34 14.71
CA THR A 130 -12.43 -2.25 13.55
C THR A 130 -13.20 -0.91 13.50
N PHE A 131 -12.86 0.03 14.38
CA PHE A 131 -13.56 1.30 14.61
C PHE A 131 -12.57 2.45 14.78
N CYS A 132 -13.12 3.68 14.82
CA CYS A 132 -12.39 4.93 15.12
C CYS A 132 -11.48 4.75 16.35
N GLY A 133 -10.20 5.12 16.23
CA GLY A 133 -9.18 4.88 17.26
C GLY A 133 -8.39 3.57 17.12
N GLY A 134 -8.61 2.81 16.04
CA GLY A 134 -7.72 1.69 15.68
C GLY A 134 -6.41 2.19 15.08
N PHE A 135 -5.28 1.59 15.45
CA PHE A 135 -3.98 1.89 14.83
C PHE A 135 -3.27 0.65 14.29
N SER A 136 -2.39 0.90 13.33
CA SER A 136 -1.31 0.01 12.90
C SER A 136 0.03 0.59 13.33
N ILE A 137 1.02 -0.28 13.45
CA ILE A 137 2.40 0.10 13.76
C ILE A 137 3.26 -0.01 12.50
N VAL A 138 4.17 0.95 12.32
CA VAL A 138 5.11 0.97 11.20
C VAL A 138 6.53 1.28 11.67
N THR A 139 7.52 0.85 10.89
CA THR A 139 8.93 1.24 11.09
C THR A 139 9.11 2.76 10.90
N PRO A 140 10.25 3.32 11.32
CA PRO A 140 10.60 4.71 11.01
C PRO A 140 10.76 4.95 9.50
N HIS A 141 11.28 3.97 8.76
CA HIS A 141 11.50 4.11 7.32
C HIS A 141 10.17 4.27 6.58
N LEU A 142 9.21 3.37 6.82
CA LEU A 142 7.86 3.49 6.26
C LEU A 142 7.16 4.76 6.74
N TRP A 143 7.27 5.13 8.02
CA TRP A 143 6.69 6.38 8.52
C TRP A 143 7.18 7.61 7.74
N HIS A 144 8.50 7.78 7.61
CA HIS A 144 9.07 8.91 6.91
C HIS A 144 8.65 8.93 5.44
N TYR A 145 8.66 7.78 4.76
CA TYR A 145 8.16 7.67 3.39
C TYR A 145 6.71 8.14 3.27
N LEU A 146 5.83 7.70 4.17
CA LEU A 146 4.41 8.05 4.11
C LEU A 146 4.19 9.55 4.37
N VAL A 147 4.87 10.12 5.37
CA VAL A 147 4.74 11.56 5.68
C VAL A 147 5.30 12.42 4.55
N GLU A 148 6.44 12.06 3.96
CA GLU A 148 7.03 12.80 2.83
C GLU A 148 6.16 12.71 1.57
N THR A 149 5.58 11.53 1.31
CA THR A 149 4.79 11.29 0.08
C THR A 149 3.37 11.83 0.18
N TYR A 150 2.73 11.68 1.34
CA TYR A 150 1.29 11.91 1.51
C TYR A 150 0.96 13.05 2.47
N GLY A 151 1.87 13.41 3.37
CA GLY A 151 1.64 14.38 4.45
C GLY A 151 1.00 13.77 5.69
N LEU A 152 0.84 14.60 6.71
CA LEU A 152 0.25 14.23 8.00
C LEU A 152 -0.81 15.27 8.40
N ALA A 153 -1.98 14.78 8.81
CA ALA A 153 -3.02 15.53 9.49
C ALA A 153 -3.19 14.97 10.92
N GLY A 154 -3.17 15.87 11.90
CA GLY A 154 -3.04 15.51 13.32
C GLY A 154 -1.58 15.34 13.74
N LYS A 155 -1.35 14.58 14.82
CA LYS A 155 -0.02 14.41 15.43
C LYS A 155 0.70 13.11 15.07
N GLU A 156 2.02 13.19 15.18
CA GLU A 156 2.90 12.03 15.18
C GLU A 156 2.83 11.33 16.54
N PHE A 157 2.60 10.02 16.53
CA PHE A 157 2.66 9.17 17.72
C PHE A 157 3.70 8.08 17.51
N THR A 158 4.59 7.87 18.49
CA THR A 158 5.73 6.96 18.38
C THR A 158 6.00 6.28 19.71
N SER A 159 6.59 5.09 19.66
CA SER A 159 6.89 4.26 20.83
C SER A 159 7.85 4.90 21.85
N GLY A 160 8.56 5.96 21.48
CA GLY A 160 9.52 6.68 22.33
C GLY A 160 8.96 7.93 23.03
N THR A 161 7.75 8.36 22.70
CA THR A 161 7.15 9.58 23.27
C THR A 161 5.76 9.23 23.81
N TYR A 162 5.65 9.24 25.13
CA TYR A 162 4.41 9.09 25.93
C TYR A 162 3.83 7.67 26.05
N TRP A 163 4.42 6.89 26.96
CA TRP A 163 3.74 5.79 27.68
C TRP A 163 3.54 6.11 29.18
N LEU A 164 3.52 7.40 29.53
CA LEU A 164 3.17 7.93 30.87
C LEU A 164 2.38 9.25 30.73
#